data_AF-A0AAV7AGT4-F1
#
_entry.id   AF-A0AAV7AGT4-F1
#
_cell.length_a   1.000
_cell.length_b   1.000
_cell.length_c   1.000
_cell.angle_alpha   90.00
_cell.angle_beta   90.00
_cell.angle_gamma   90.00
#
_symmetry.space_group_name_H-M   'P 1'
#
loop_
_entity.id
_entity.type
_entity.pdbx_description
1 polymer ?
#
loop_
_entity_poly.entity_id
_entity_poly.type
_entity_poly.pdbx_seq_one_letter_code
_entity_poly.pdbx_strand_id
1 'polypeptide(L)'
;MVLDGGMGTMIQQHNLSEESFRGQEFVDHSKPLKGNNDLLSVTQPDIIYKIHKEYLLCGADIVETNTFSSTSIAQADYGLEHMAYRLNKVSAEVARRAANDVTSETGIKRYVAGAMGPTNKTLSVSPSVERPDYRNITFDELVDAYAEQARGLLDGGADILLVETIFDTANAKVSETFM
;
A
#
# COMPACT_ATOMS: atom_id res chain seq x y z
N MET A 1 -22.63 -0.05 2.13
CA MET A 1 -21.28 0.46 2.40
C MET A 1 -20.60 0.74 1.07
N VAL A 2 -19.88 1.84 0.97
CA VAL A 2 -19.18 2.32 -0.24
C VAL A 2 -17.67 2.32 0.03
N LEU A 3 -16.89 1.72 -0.87
CA LEU A 3 -15.42 1.81 -0.87
C LEU A 3 -14.99 3.09 -1.61
N ASP A 4 -13.84 3.64 -1.28
CA ASP A 4 -13.29 4.82 -1.95
C ASP A 4 -12.82 4.53 -3.39
N GLY A 5 -12.34 5.57 -4.06
CA GLY A 5 -11.80 5.48 -5.40
C GLY A 5 -10.27 5.31 -5.41
N GLY A 6 -9.69 5.25 -6.61
CA GLY A 6 -8.26 5.02 -6.77
C GLY A 6 -7.38 6.17 -6.26
N MET A 7 -6.61 5.89 -5.20
CA MET A 7 -5.59 6.77 -4.61
C MET A 7 -4.62 7.35 -5.65
N GLY A 8 -4.12 6.52 -6.56
CA GLY A 8 -3.15 6.94 -7.59
C GLY A 8 -3.68 8.06 -8.49
N THR A 9 -4.96 8.02 -8.86
CA THR A 9 -5.59 9.06 -9.69
C THR A 9 -5.64 10.41 -8.97
N MET A 10 -5.89 10.40 -7.66
CA MET A 10 -5.91 11.62 -6.84
C MET A 10 -4.50 12.17 -6.67
N ILE A 11 -3.51 11.32 -6.38
CA ILE A 11 -2.09 11.72 -6.27
C ILE A 11 -1.59 12.40 -7.56
N GLN A 12 -1.98 11.89 -8.74
CA GLN A 12 -1.58 12.47 -10.03
C GLN A 12 -2.00 13.94 -10.19
N GLN A 13 -3.11 14.36 -9.57
CA GLN A 13 -3.60 15.75 -9.64
C GLN A 13 -2.67 16.74 -8.91
N HIS A 14 -1.85 16.27 -7.98
CA HIS A 14 -0.92 17.11 -7.21
C HIS A 14 0.39 17.40 -7.94
N ASN A 15 0.66 16.78 -9.11
CA ASN A 15 1.86 17.02 -9.94
C ASN A 15 3.19 16.96 -9.16
N LEU A 16 3.32 15.98 -8.26
CA LEU A 16 4.46 15.85 -7.35
C LEU A 16 5.79 15.61 -8.09
N SER A 17 6.85 16.23 -7.58
CA SER A 17 8.22 16.12 -8.11
C SER A 17 9.03 15.06 -7.35
N GLU A 18 10.21 14.70 -7.85
CA GLU A 18 11.11 13.75 -7.18
C GLU A 18 11.41 14.17 -5.73
N GLU A 19 11.56 15.48 -5.49
CA GLU A 19 11.80 16.06 -4.17
C GLU A 19 10.62 15.80 -3.22
N SER A 20 9.39 15.81 -3.72
CA SER A 20 8.21 15.45 -2.93
C SER A 20 8.26 13.99 -2.47
N PHE A 21 8.65 13.07 -3.36
CA PHE A 21 8.78 11.64 -3.01
C PHE A 21 9.94 11.38 -2.06
N ARG A 22 11.06 12.12 -2.18
CA ARG A 22 12.20 12.04 -1.25
C ARG A 22 11.86 12.58 0.13
N GLY A 23 11.06 13.65 0.19
CA GLY A 23 10.83 14.38 1.43
C GLY A 23 12.14 14.84 2.05
N GLN A 24 12.18 14.91 3.38
CA GLN A 24 13.40 15.26 4.12
C GLN A 24 14.28 14.05 4.43
N GLU A 25 13.68 12.85 4.50
CA GLU A 25 14.36 11.65 4.97
C GLU A 25 15.22 10.99 3.88
N PHE A 26 14.80 11.07 2.60
CA PHE A 26 15.43 10.35 1.49
C PHE A 26 16.13 11.28 0.50
N VAL A 27 16.57 12.47 0.94
CA VAL A 27 17.24 13.47 0.09
C VAL A 27 18.42 12.84 -0.66
N ASP A 28 19.28 12.12 0.05
CA ASP A 28 20.50 11.51 -0.48
C ASP A 28 20.31 10.05 -0.98
N HIS A 29 19.06 9.58 -1.12
CA HIS A 29 18.80 8.21 -1.56
C HIS A 29 19.31 7.96 -2.99
N SER A 30 20.01 6.85 -3.22
CA SER A 30 20.76 6.63 -4.46
C SER A 30 19.89 6.30 -5.68
N LYS A 31 18.62 5.91 -5.47
CA LYS A 31 17.68 5.58 -6.54
C LYS A 31 16.61 6.68 -6.69
N PRO A 32 16.05 6.88 -7.90
CA PRO A 32 14.85 7.70 -8.08
C PRO A 32 13.68 7.12 -7.27
N LEU A 33 12.89 7.98 -6.62
CA LEU A 33 11.75 7.59 -5.79
C LEU A 33 10.40 8.02 -6.39
N LYS A 34 10.39 8.91 -7.38
CA LYS A 34 9.17 9.31 -8.09
C LYS A 34 8.47 8.09 -8.70
N GLY A 35 7.18 7.98 -8.42
CA GLY A 35 6.33 6.86 -8.82
C GLY A 35 6.07 5.85 -7.69
N ASN A 36 6.87 5.86 -6.61
CA ASN A 36 6.57 5.09 -5.40
C ASN A 36 5.50 5.79 -4.56
N ASN A 37 4.24 5.70 -4.98
CA ASN A 37 3.14 6.42 -4.34
C ASN A 37 2.96 6.02 -2.86
N ASP A 38 3.20 4.76 -2.50
CA ASP A 38 3.17 4.27 -1.12
C ASP A 38 4.08 5.07 -0.18
N LEU A 39 5.24 5.54 -0.67
CA LEU A 39 6.19 6.32 0.11
C LEU A 39 5.62 7.68 0.55
N LEU A 40 4.64 8.21 -0.18
CA LEU A 40 4.02 9.50 0.14
C LEU A 40 3.28 9.48 1.46
N SER A 41 2.90 8.31 1.99
CA SER A 41 2.36 8.21 3.36
C SER A 41 3.39 8.64 4.41
N VAL A 42 4.69 8.50 4.13
CA VAL A 42 5.79 8.95 5.00
C VAL A 42 6.26 10.35 4.64
N THR A 43 6.44 10.64 3.35
CA THR A 43 7.09 11.89 2.92
C THR A 43 6.12 13.03 2.69
N GLN A 44 4.85 12.74 2.41
CA GLN A 44 3.78 13.72 2.17
C GLN A 44 2.47 13.32 2.88
N PRO A 45 2.49 13.01 4.20
CA PRO A 45 1.34 12.44 4.91
C PRO A 45 0.08 13.33 4.85
N ASP A 46 0.25 14.65 4.79
CA ASP A 46 -0.86 15.59 4.72
C ASP A 46 -1.62 15.55 3.40
N ILE A 47 -0.95 15.20 2.28
CA ILE A 47 -1.62 15.00 1.00
C ILE A 47 -2.46 13.72 1.06
N ILE A 48 -1.86 12.62 1.52
CA ILE A 48 -2.56 11.32 1.63
C ILE A 48 -3.76 11.42 2.58
N TYR A 49 -3.58 12.08 3.73
CA TYR A 49 -4.67 12.37 4.66
C TYR A 49 -5.83 13.12 3.99
N LYS A 50 -5.54 14.18 3.22
CA LYS A 50 -6.56 14.98 2.54
C LYS A 50 -7.33 14.15 1.53
N ILE A 51 -6.65 13.31 0.75
CA ILE A 51 -7.30 12.42 -0.23
C ILE A 51 -8.27 11.46 0.46
N HIS A 52 -7.86 10.79 1.55
CA HIS A 52 -8.78 9.94 2.32
C HIS A 52 -9.98 10.73 2.85
N LYS A 53 -9.73 11.92 3.42
CA LYS A 53 -10.80 12.76 3.97
C LYS A 53 -11.78 13.20 2.88
N GLU A 54 -11.31 13.55 1.70
CA GLU A 54 -12.14 13.90 0.55
C GLU A 54 -13.06 12.74 0.16
N TYR A 55 -12.54 11.52 0.00
CA TYR A 55 -13.36 10.35 -0.31
C TYR A 55 -14.43 10.08 0.75
N LEU A 56 -14.05 10.15 2.03
CA LEU A 56 -14.97 9.95 3.16
C LEU A 56 -16.09 11.01 3.19
N LEU A 57 -15.75 12.27 2.95
CA LEU A 57 -16.73 13.37 2.87
C LEU A 57 -17.63 13.27 1.62
N CYS A 58 -17.13 12.66 0.54
CA CYS A 58 -17.92 12.33 -0.65
C CYS A 58 -18.80 11.08 -0.50
N GLY A 59 -18.82 10.46 0.68
CA GLY A 59 -19.75 9.37 1.02
C GLY A 59 -19.13 7.97 1.06
N ALA A 60 -17.80 7.83 0.94
CA ALA A 60 -17.15 6.56 1.20
C ALA A 60 -17.32 6.16 2.68
N ASP A 61 -17.64 4.89 2.92
CA ASP A 61 -17.71 4.29 4.25
C ASP A 61 -16.39 3.61 4.64
N ILE A 62 -15.64 3.14 3.65
CA ILE A 62 -14.35 2.47 3.80
C ILE A 62 -13.33 3.22 2.93
N VAL A 63 -12.14 3.46 3.47
CA VAL A 63 -10.99 3.93 2.70
C VAL A 63 -9.90 2.87 2.67
N GLU A 64 -9.29 2.66 1.52
CA GLU A 64 -8.11 1.83 1.35
C GLU A 64 -6.86 2.55 1.83
N THR A 65 -5.93 1.87 2.48
CA THR A 65 -4.62 2.42 2.79
C THR A 65 -3.80 2.61 1.51
N ASN A 66 -2.93 3.61 1.47
CA ASN A 66 -1.98 3.80 0.37
C ASN A 66 -0.82 2.79 0.49
N THR A 67 -1.09 1.51 0.25
CA THR A 67 -0.16 0.39 0.52
C THR A 67 -0.13 -0.69 -0.57
N PHE A 68 -0.62 -0.37 -1.77
CA PHE A 68 -0.69 -1.30 -2.90
C PHE A 68 0.63 -2.03 -3.18
N SER A 69 1.76 -1.34 -3.05
CA SER A 69 3.12 -1.83 -3.33
C SER A 69 4.02 -1.86 -2.08
N SER A 70 3.44 -1.84 -0.87
CA SER A 70 4.18 -1.77 0.39
C SER A 70 4.70 -3.14 0.86
N THR A 71 5.32 -3.91 -0.03
CA THR A 71 5.99 -5.18 0.31
C THR A 71 7.50 -5.03 0.10
N SER A 72 8.31 -5.80 0.83
CA SER A 72 9.76 -5.82 0.63
C SER A 72 10.15 -6.17 -0.81
N ILE A 73 9.33 -6.98 -1.48
CA ILE A 73 9.51 -7.37 -2.89
C ILE A 73 9.33 -6.19 -3.84
N ALA A 74 8.21 -5.47 -3.75
CA ALA A 74 7.95 -4.34 -4.65
C ALA A 74 8.85 -3.13 -4.34
N GLN A 75 9.15 -2.90 -3.06
CA GLN A 75 10.03 -1.81 -2.65
C GLN A 75 11.51 -2.01 -3.05
N ALA A 76 11.90 -3.22 -3.47
CA ALA A 76 13.24 -3.50 -3.99
C ALA A 76 13.57 -2.70 -5.26
N ASP A 77 12.57 -2.40 -6.10
CA ASP A 77 12.74 -1.56 -7.28
C ASP A 77 13.27 -0.17 -6.87
N TYR A 78 12.81 0.34 -5.73
CA TYR A 78 13.21 1.61 -5.14
C TYR A 78 14.36 1.51 -4.13
N GLY A 79 14.82 0.30 -3.77
CA GLY A 79 15.85 0.09 -2.73
C GLY A 79 15.36 0.45 -1.32
N LEU A 80 14.08 0.19 -1.05
CA LEU A 80 13.39 0.51 0.20
C LEU A 80 12.76 -0.74 0.83
N GLU A 81 13.34 -1.93 0.61
CA GLU A 81 12.85 -3.21 1.13
C GLU A 81 12.61 -3.15 2.64
N HIS A 82 13.56 -2.55 3.37
CA HIS A 82 13.54 -2.36 4.82
C HIS A 82 12.41 -1.44 5.31
N MET A 83 11.74 -0.70 4.42
CA MET A 83 10.65 0.21 4.77
C MET A 83 9.28 -0.46 4.76
N ALA A 84 9.14 -1.70 4.26
CA ALA A 84 7.85 -2.35 4.04
C ALA A 84 6.93 -2.30 5.28
N TYR A 85 7.38 -2.76 6.45
CA TYR A 85 6.58 -2.67 7.68
C TYR A 85 6.17 -1.21 8.00
N ARG A 86 7.13 -0.27 7.95
CA ARG A 86 6.89 1.14 8.33
C ARG A 86 5.93 1.83 7.36
N LEU A 87 6.03 1.57 6.06
CA LEU A 87 5.12 2.10 5.05
C LEU A 87 3.68 1.69 5.36
N ASN A 88 3.46 0.41 5.62
CA ASN A 88 2.13 -0.10 5.95
C ASN A 88 1.57 0.52 7.23
N LYS A 89 2.37 0.56 8.28
CA LYS A 89 1.96 1.13 9.57
C LYS A 89 1.58 2.61 9.44
N VAL A 90 2.47 3.42 8.87
CA VAL A 90 2.25 4.86 8.73
C VAL A 90 1.07 5.14 7.80
N SER A 91 0.93 4.39 6.71
CA SER A 91 -0.19 4.54 5.78
C SER A 91 -1.54 4.21 6.44
N ALA A 92 -1.59 3.14 7.25
CA ALA A 92 -2.77 2.80 8.06
C ALA A 92 -3.08 3.87 9.11
N GLU A 93 -2.07 4.42 9.80
CA GLU A 93 -2.25 5.51 10.77
C GLU A 93 -2.81 6.78 10.11
N VAL A 94 -2.34 7.13 8.91
CA VAL A 94 -2.83 8.29 8.14
C VAL A 94 -4.30 8.10 7.72
N ALA A 95 -4.65 6.93 7.18
CA ALA A 95 -6.03 6.60 6.83
C ALA A 95 -6.94 6.57 8.06
N ARG A 96 -6.47 6.00 9.17
CA ARG A 96 -7.19 5.95 10.45
C ARG A 96 -7.45 7.34 11.00
N ARG A 97 -6.48 8.26 10.90
CA ARG A 97 -6.65 9.65 11.30
C ARG A 97 -7.82 10.29 10.53
N ALA A 98 -7.83 10.17 9.20
CA ALA A 98 -8.91 10.70 8.37
C ALA A 98 -10.28 10.07 8.71
N ALA A 99 -10.32 8.74 8.89
CA ALA A 99 -11.54 8.02 9.27
C ALA A 99 -12.10 8.48 10.61
N ASN A 100 -11.24 8.66 11.63
CA ASN A 100 -11.64 9.12 12.96
C ASN A 100 -12.13 10.57 12.95
N ASP A 101 -11.46 11.45 12.21
CA ASP A 101 -11.85 12.85 12.08
C ASP A 101 -13.24 12.96 11.42
N VAL A 102 -13.45 12.28 10.29
CA VAL A 102 -14.76 12.31 9.60
C VAL A 102 -15.84 11.62 10.43
N THR A 103 -15.50 10.55 11.17
CA THR A 103 -16.44 9.93 12.11
C THR A 103 -16.88 10.92 13.19
N SER A 104 -15.94 11.70 13.73
CA SER A 104 -16.22 12.71 14.75
C SER A 104 -17.04 13.87 14.20
N GLU A 105 -16.78 14.30 12.96
CA GLU A 105 -17.49 15.38 12.28
C GLU A 105 -18.92 15.00 11.87
N THR A 106 -19.15 13.75 11.45
CA THR A 106 -20.42 13.31 10.85
C THR A 106 -21.27 12.42 11.75
N GLY A 107 -20.69 11.83 12.80
CA GLY A 107 -21.32 10.81 13.63
C GLY A 107 -21.45 9.44 12.96
N ILE A 108 -21.01 9.29 11.71
CA ILE A 108 -21.07 8.03 10.95
C ILE A 108 -19.71 7.36 11.02
N LYS A 109 -19.67 6.13 11.53
CA LYS A 109 -18.43 5.34 11.62
C LYS A 109 -17.84 5.08 10.23
N ARG A 110 -16.55 5.34 10.08
CA ARG A 110 -15.73 5.03 8.90
C ARG A 110 -14.75 3.90 9.19
N TYR A 111 -14.39 3.15 8.14
CA TYR A 111 -13.53 1.97 8.24
C TYR A 111 -12.27 2.15 7.41
N VAL A 112 -11.19 1.49 7.83
CA VAL A 112 -9.91 1.46 7.11
C VAL A 112 -9.65 0.04 6.59
N ALA A 113 -9.48 -0.10 5.29
CA ALA A 113 -9.06 -1.34 4.65
C ALA A 113 -7.56 -1.29 4.35
N GLY A 114 -6.79 -2.18 4.95
CA GLY A 114 -5.39 -2.40 4.66
C GLY A 114 -5.21 -3.06 3.30
N ALA A 115 -4.89 -2.26 2.28
CA ALA A 115 -4.72 -2.71 0.91
C ALA A 115 -3.44 -3.54 0.73
N MET A 116 -3.58 -4.74 0.18
CA MET A 116 -2.50 -5.69 -0.10
C MET A 116 -2.57 -6.05 -1.59
N GLY A 117 -1.78 -5.35 -2.41
CA GLY A 117 -1.76 -5.53 -3.86
C GLY A 117 -0.96 -6.76 -4.33
N PRO A 118 -1.04 -7.09 -5.63
CA PRO A 118 -0.19 -8.11 -6.23
C PRO A 118 1.24 -7.53 -6.31
N THR A 119 2.22 -8.23 -5.73
CA THR A 119 3.62 -7.82 -5.92
C THR A 119 3.98 -7.78 -7.41
N ASN A 120 5.10 -7.14 -7.77
CA ASN A 120 5.62 -7.13 -9.16
C ASN A 120 6.17 -8.51 -9.62
N LYS A 121 6.03 -9.57 -8.82
CA LYS A 121 6.47 -10.94 -9.12
C LYS A 121 5.30 -11.93 -9.13
N THR A 122 5.41 -12.97 -9.94
CA THR A 122 4.36 -14.00 -10.13
C THR A 122 4.88 -15.38 -9.77
N LEU A 123 4.05 -16.19 -9.12
CA LEU A 123 4.33 -17.58 -8.77
C LEU A 123 3.84 -18.55 -9.84
N SER A 124 2.77 -18.21 -10.56
CA SER A 124 2.18 -19.10 -11.56
C SER A 124 2.83 -18.95 -12.94
N VAL A 125 3.47 -17.82 -13.23
CA VAL A 125 3.99 -17.49 -14.56
C VAL A 125 5.52 -17.33 -14.51
N SER A 126 6.22 -17.96 -15.44
CA SER A 126 7.65 -17.70 -15.61
C SER A 126 7.86 -16.32 -16.26
N PRO A 127 8.84 -15.53 -15.81
CA PRO A 127 9.22 -14.29 -16.50
C PRO A 127 9.94 -14.55 -17.83
N SER A 128 10.25 -15.82 -18.18
CA SER A 128 10.93 -16.20 -19.42
C SER A 128 10.10 -17.22 -20.20
N VAL A 129 9.76 -16.88 -21.44
CA VAL A 129 9.10 -17.80 -22.39
C VAL A 129 9.96 -19.03 -22.67
N GLU A 130 11.29 -18.87 -22.66
CA GLU A 130 12.23 -19.95 -22.96
C GLU A 130 12.46 -20.90 -21.77
N ARG A 131 12.15 -20.47 -20.54
CA ARG A 131 12.28 -21.27 -19.32
C ARG A 131 10.95 -21.33 -18.57
N PRO A 132 9.98 -22.13 -19.03
CA PRO A 132 8.63 -22.18 -18.44
C PRO A 132 8.61 -22.72 -17.00
N ASP A 133 9.65 -23.44 -16.58
CA ASP A 133 9.88 -23.97 -15.23
C ASP A 133 10.44 -22.94 -14.24
N TYR A 134 11.07 -21.86 -14.73
CA TYR A 134 11.71 -20.85 -13.89
C TYR A 134 10.69 -19.98 -13.13
N ARG A 135 11.00 -19.64 -11.88
CA ARG A 135 10.25 -18.68 -11.05
C ARG A 135 11.23 -17.68 -10.43
N ASN A 136 10.84 -16.41 -10.36
CA ASN A 136 11.66 -15.31 -9.80
C ASN A 136 11.38 -15.02 -8.32
N ILE A 137 10.48 -15.80 -7.73
CA ILE A 137 10.12 -15.78 -6.32
C ILE A 137 9.57 -17.15 -5.90
N THR A 138 9.74 -17.47 -4.63
CA THR A 138 9.20 -18.66 -3.97
C THR A 138 7.95 -18.33 -3.15
N PHE A 139 7.19 -19.37 -2.81
CA PHE A 139 6.00 -19.23 -1.97
C PHE A 139 6.35 -18.63 -0.60
N ASP A 140 7.41 -19.14 0.04
CA ASP A 140 7.84 -18.70 1.37
C ASP A 140 8.31 -17.23 1.37
N GLU A 141 9.03 -16.78 0.33
CA GLU A 141 9.41 -15.37 0.18
C GLU A 141 8.19 -14.43 0.09
N LEU A 142 7.12 -14.86 -0.58
CA LEU A 142 5.87 -14.09 -0.62
C LEU A 142 5.12 -14.14 0.71
N VAL A 143 5.13 -15.28 1.41
CA VAL A 143 4.54 -15.40 2.75
C VAL A 143 5.19 -14.39 3.68
N ASP A 144 6.53 -14.35 3.70
CA ASP A 144 7.28 -13.44 4.57
C ASP A 144 6.99 -11.97 4.25
N ALA A 145 6.99 -11.60 2.97
CA ALA A 145 6.74 -10.23 2.54
C ALA A 145 5.32 -9.76 2.86
N TYR A 146 4.32 -10.60 2.60
CA TYR A 146 2.94 -10.25 2.91
C TYR A 146 2.64 -10.30 4.41
N ALA A 147 3.28 -11.20 5.18
CA ALA A 147 3.17 -11.22 6.64
C ALA A 147 3.76 -9.96 7.27
N GLU A 148 4.88 -9.46 6.77
CA GLU A 148 5.45 -8.17 7.18
C GLU A 148 4.47 -7.01 6.91
N GLN A 149 3.89 -6.97 5.70
CA GLN A 149 2.88 -5.99 5.33
C GLN A 149 1.65 -6.06 6.25
N ALA A 150 1.08 -7.26 6.44
CA ALA A 150 -0.10 -7.46 7.28
C ALA A 150 0.14 -7.02 8.72
N ARG A 151 1.30 -7.34 9.31
CA ARG A 151 1.69 -6.86 10.65
C ARG A 151 1.69 -5.33 10.72
N GLY A 152 2.29 -4.66 9.73
CA GLY A 152 2.31 -3.19 9.67
C GLY A 152 0.91 -2.60 9.59
N LEU A 153 0.04 -3.16 8.74
CA LEU A 153 -1.35 -2.71 8.58
C LEU A 153 -2.17 -2.88 9.86
N LEU A 154 -2.06 -4.04 10.52
CA LEU A 154 -2.75 -4.33 11.77
C LEU A 154 -2.27 -3.43 12.91
N ASP A 155 -0.94 -3.26 13.06
CA ASP A 155 -0.34 -2.40 14.09
C ASP A 155 -0.66 -0.91 13.87
N GLY A 156 -0.83 -0.50 12.60
CA GLY A 156 -1.30 0.85 12.24
C GLY A 156 -2.81 1.04 12.37
N GLY A 157 -3.54 -0.03 12.70
CA GLY A 157 -4.96 0.01 13.05
C GLY A 157 -5.90 -0.08 11.85
N ALA A 158 -5.59 -0.88 10.82
CA ALA A 158 -6.59 -1.26 9.81
C ALA A 158 -7.73 -2.11 10.43
N ASP A 159 -8.97 -1.92 9.94
CA ASP A 159 -10.12 -2.73 10.37
C ASP A 159 -10.26 -4.04 9.56
N ILE A 160 -9.82 -3.99 8.31
CA ILE A 160 -9.98 -5.04 7.30
C ILE A 160 -8.63 -5.21 6.61
N LEU A 161 -8.23 -6.44 6.29
CA LEU A 161 -7.17 -6.69 5.32
C LEU A 161 -7.82 -6.98 3.97
N LEU A 162 -7.45 -6.22 2.94
CA LEU A 162 -8.02 -6.29 1.61
C LEU A 162 -6.95 -6.76 0.62
N VAL A 163 -7.01 -8.05 0.28
CA VAL A 163 -6.21 -8.61 -0.81
C VAL A 163 -6.89 -8.24 -2.12
N GLU A 164 -6.23 -7.38 -2.90
CA GLU A 164 -6.84 -6.76 -4.09
C GLU A 164 -6.02 -6.98 -5.36
N THR A 165 -6.64 -6.67 -6.50
CA THR A 165 -6.01 -6.75 -7.83
C THR A 165 -5.29 -8.09 -8.08
N ILE A 166 -5.92 -9.19 -7.67
CA ILE A 166 -5.35 -10.54 -7.78
C ILE A 166 -5.20 -10.93 -9.25
N PHE A 167 -4.00 -10.75 -9.81
CA PHE A 167 -3.65 -11.21 -11.15
C PHE A 167 -3.10 -12.64 -11.16
N ASP A 168 -2.55 -13.10 -10.03
CA ASP A 168 -2.04 -14.46 -9.82
C ASP A 168 -2.71 -15.10 -8.60
N THR A 169 -3.55 -16.12 -8.84
CA THR A 169 -4.26 -16.82 -7.75
C THR A 169 -3.33 -17.55 -6.77
N ALA A 170 -2.10 -17.87 -7.18
CA ALA A 170 -1.11 -18.42 -6.26
C ALA A 170 -0.62 -17.36 -5.26
N ASN A 171 -0.47 -16.11 -5.68
CA ASN A 171 -0.14 -14.99 -4.79
C ASN A 171 -1.28 -14.73 -3.79
N ALA A 172 -2.54 -14.83 -4.22
CA ALA A 172 -3.67 -14.72 -3.30
C ALA A 172 -3.69 -15.83 -2.24
N LYS A 173 -3.42 -17.09 -2.61
CA LYS A 173 -3.31 -18.17 -1.62
C LYS A 173 -2.21 -17.91 -0.59
N VAL A 174 -1.08 -17.36 -1.02
CA VAL A 174 -0.02 -16.95 -0.09
C VAL A 174 -0.58 -15.95 0.92
N SER A 175 -1.31 -14.93 0.44
CA SER A 175 -1.88 -13.88 1.30
C SER A 175 -2.83 -14.39 2.38
N GLU A 176 -3.47 -15.54 2.16
CA GLU A 176 -4.37 -16.19 3.12
C GLU A 176 -3.64 -17.08 4.12
N THR A 177 -2.38 -17.45 3.88
CA THR A 177 -1.70 -18.52 4.63
C THR A 177 -1.13 -18.05 5.98
N PHE A 178 -0.91 -16.74 6.17
CA PHE A 178 -0.33 -16.17 7.40
C PHE A 178 -1.32 -15.37 8.26
N MET A 179 -2.61 -15.34 7.86
CA MET A 179 -3.72 -14.87 8.70
C MET A 179 -4.15 -15.97 9.67
#